data_AF-A0A8K0CLR8-F1
#
_entry.id   AF-A0A8K0CLR8-F1
#
_cell.length_a   1.000
_cell.length_b   1.000
_cell.length_c   1.000
_cell.angle_alpha   90.00
_cell.angle_beta   90.00
_cell.angle_gamma   90.00
#
_symmetry.space_group_name_H-M   'P 1'
#
loop_
_entity.id
_entity.type
_entity.pdbx_description
1 polymer ?
#
loop_
_entity_poly.entity_id
_entity_poly.type
_entity_poly.pdbx_seq_one_letter_code
_entity_poly.pdbx_strand_id
1 'polypeptide(L)'
;MKSFLVWCIFIFTLIINTARSNKQIWGVGEEDCVKELNLNKETIITFDKQKDDSETSEDFNNFLACSWKKKGIEKKDGDINWDKIYEILFDEFQTEFKEQSRITTLLGGELVEDAVRKCHVKFDQKKSSTEKYNTAELRKCVGLKLEETLNDFDSVKLYSHKLFYKIFTY
;
A
#
# COMPACT_ATOMS: atom_id res chain seq x y z
N MET A 1 -27.62 -30.91 -36.54
CA MET A 1 -26.54 -29.91 -36.67
C MET A 1 -26.65 -28.69 -35.75
N LYS A 2 -27.75 -28.47 -35.00
CA LYS A 2 -27.87 -27.32 -34.07
C LYS A 2 -27.25 -27.54 -32.68
N SER A 3 -27.00 -28.80 -32.27
CA SER A 3 -26.50 -29.11 -30.91
C SER A 3 -24.99 -28.96 -30.71
N PHE A 4 -24.18 -28.92 -31.79
CA PHE A 4 -22.72 -28.78 -31.67
C PHE A 4 -22.28 -27.34 -31.38
N LEU A 5 -23.00 -26.35 -31.92
CA LEU A 5 -22.69 -24.93 -31.75
C LEU A 5 -22.90 -24.43 -30.31
N VAL A 6 -23.88 -24.99 -29.59
CA VAL A 6 -24.16 -24.61 -28.18
C VAL A 6 -23.07 -25.10 -27.23
N TRP A 7 -22.49 -26.27 -27.51
CA TRP A 7 -21.40 -26.84 -26.70
C TRP A 7 -20.09 -26.08 -26.85
N CYS A 8 -19.75 -25.60 -28.06
CA CYS A 8 -18.54 -24.79 -28.26
C CYS A 8 -18.60 -23.43 -27.55
N ILE A 9 -19.78 -22.81 -27.47
CA ILE A 9 -19.97 -21.52 -26.78
C ILE A 9 -19.80 -21.68 -25.26
N PHE A 10 -20.28 -22.79 -24.67
CA PHE A 10 -20.11 -23.07 -23.24
C PHE A 10 -18.65 -23.36 -22.85
N ILE A 11 -17.87 -23.98 -23.73
CA ILE A 11 -16.43 -24.22 -23.47
C ILE A 11 -15.65 -22.90 -23.57
N PHE A 12 -15.99 -22.02 -24.53
CA PHE A 12 -15.34 -20.72 -24.64
C PHE A 12 -15.63 -19.81 -23.45
N THR A 13 -16.85 -19.81 -22.88
CA THR A 13 -17.14 -19.01 -21.67
C THR A 13 -16.45 -19.56 -20.41
N LEU A 14 -16.25 -20.88 -20.30
CA LEU A 14 -15.47 -21.48 -19.21
C LEU A 14 -13.97 -21.15 -19.30
N ILE A 15 -13.39 -21.11 -20.51
CA ILE A 15 -11.98 -20.73 -20.72
C ILE A 15 -11.76 -19.23 -20.50
N ILE A 16 -12.72 -18.37 -20.86
CA ILE A 16 -12.61 -16.92 -20.64
C ILE A 16 -12.71 -16.58 -19.14
N ASN A 17 -13.46 -17.35 -18.33
CA ASN A 17 -13.54 -17.13 -16.88
C ASN A 17 -12.30 -17.57 -16.09
N THR A 18 -11.52 -18.55 -16.57
CA THR A 18 -10.21 -18.88 -15.98
C THR A 18 -9.08 -17.95 -16.46
N ALA A 19 -9.29 -17.22 -17.56
CA ALA A 19 -8.43 -16.14 -18.03
C ALA A 19 -8.75 -14.78 -17.40
N ARG A 20 -9.54 -14.73 -16.31
CA ARG A 20 -9.48 -13.59 -15.38
C ARG A 20 -8.13 -13.67 -14.68
N SER A 21 -7.11 -13.20 -15.39
CA SER A 21 -5.76 -13.04 -14.89
C SER A 21 -5.86 -12.43 -13.50
N ASN A 22 -5.34 -13.14 -12.51
CA ASN A 22 -4.78 -12.57 -11.29
C ASN A 22 -3.71 -11.56 -11.74
N LYS A 23 -4.15 -10.42 -12.28
CA LYS A 23 -3.29 -9.30 -12.60
C LYS A 23 -3.03 -8.66 -11.25
N GLN A 24 -2.14 -9.31 -10.51
CA GLN A 24 -1.56 -8.79 -9.30
C GLN A 24 -0.93 -7.47 -9.74
N ILE A 25 -1.54 -6.37 -9.30
CA ILE A 25 -1.08 -5.02 -9.61
C ILE A 25 0.11 -4.84 -8.69
N TRP A 26 1.26 -5.32 -9.14
CA TRP A 26 2.52 -5.11 -8.44
C TRP A 26 2.90 -3.66 -8.59
N GLY A 27 3.23 -3.05 -7.46
CA GLY A 27 3.79 -1.72 -7.42
C GLY A 27 5.19 -1.63 -8.03
N VAL A 28 5.68 -0.41 -8.23
CA VAL A 28 7.03 -0.18 -8.77
C VAL A 28 8.07 -0.82 -7.85
N GLY A 29 8.88 -1.73 -8.41
CA GLY A 29 9.98 -2.39 -7.71
C GLY A 29 9.61 -3.63 -6.89
N GLU A 30 8.33 -3.95 -6.74
CA GLU A 30 7.90 -5.09 -5.92
C GLU A 30 8.25 -6.43 -6.56
N GLU A 31 8.05 -6.58 -7.88
CA GLU A 31 8.47 -7.78 -8.63
C GLU A 31 9.97 -8.05 -8.52
N ASP A 32 10.79 -7.00 -8.48
CA ASP A 32 12.23 -7.13 -8.31
C ASP A 32 12.58 -7.54 -6.89
N CYS A 33 11.86 -7.02 -5.88
CA CYS A 33 12.05 -7.44 -4.50
C CYS A 33 11.66 -8.90 -4.26
N VAL A 34 10.64 -9.42 -4.95
CA VAL A 34 10.32 -10.86 -4.93
C VAL A 34 11.52 -11.69 -5.38
N LYS A 35 12.15 -11.27 -6.49
CA LYS A 35 13.30 -11.98 -7.07
C LYS A 35 14.54 -11.85 -6.19
N GLU A 36 14.85 -10.64 -5.73
CA GLU A 36 16.03 -10.35 -4.90
C GLU A 36 15.99 -11.10 -3.56
N LEU A 37 14.80 -11.18 -2.95
CA LEU A 37 14.60 -11.87 -1.67
C LEU A 37 14.25 -13.35 -1.84
N ASN A 38 14.21 -13.86 -3.08
CA ASN A 38 13.84 -15.23 -3.41
C ASN A 38 12.51 -15.68 -2.77
N LEU A 39 11.52 -14.80 -2.77
CA LEU A 39 10.21 -15.04 -2.16
C LEU A 39 9.31 -15.83 -3.12
N ASN A 40 8.49 -16.74 -2.58
CA ASN A 40 7.44 -17.38 -3.35
C ASN A 40 6.30 -16.38 -3.60
N LYS A 41 5.79 -16.34 -4.84
CA LYS A 41 4.63 -15.52 -5.23
C LYS A 41 3.40 -15.79 -4.37
N GLU A 42 3.20 -17.03 -3.93
CA GLU A 42 2.09 -17.40 -3.03
C GLU A 42 2.21 -16.76 -1.64
N THR A 43 3.44 -16.59 -1.14
CA THR A 43 3.72 -15.88 0.12
C THR A 43 3.28 -14.42 0.02
N ILE A 44 3.44 -13.80 -1.15
CA ILE A 44 3.08 -12.39 -1.34
C ILE A 44 1.58 -12.19 -1.55
N ILE A 45 0.91 -13.12 -2.23
CA ILE A 45 -0.56 -13.16 -2.24
C ILE A 45 -1.11 -13.28 -0.81
N THR A 46 -0.37 -13.97 0.06
CA THR A 46 -0.73 -14.10 1.47
C THR A 46 -0.50 -12.80 2.24
N PHE A 47 0.58 -12.08 1.97
CA PHE A 47 0.81 -10.73 2.52
C PHE A 47 -0.28 -9.72 2.12
N ASP A 48 -0.76 -9.79 0.88
CA ASP A 48 -1.83 -8.93 0.38
C ASP A 48 -3.21 -9.26 1.02
N LYS A 49 -3.40 -10.51 1.45
CA LYS A 49 -4.66 -10.99 2.04
C LYS A 49 -4.71 -10.97 3.57
N GLN A 50 -3.58 -11.14 4.24
CA GLN A 50 -3.49 -11.19 5.71
C GLN A 50 -3.13 -9.80 6.27
N LYS A 51 -4.18 -9.03 6.59
CA LYS A 51 -4.12 -7.62 6.99
C LYS A 51 -3.45 -7.32 8.34
N ASP A 52 -3.23 -8.31 9.22
CA ASP A 52 -2.71 -8.04 10.58
C ASP A 52 -1.58 -8.99 11.03
N ASP A 53 -1.59 -10.28 10.64
CA ASP A 53 -0.62 -11.25 11.17
C ASP A 53 0.73 -11.28 10.42
N SER A 54 0.75 -10.76 9.18
CA SER A 54 1.94 -10.76 8.33
C SER A 54 3.02 -9.75 8.78
N GLU A 55 2.65 -8.76 9.60
CA GLU A 55 3.57 -7.71 10.09
C GLU A 55 4.69 -8.23 11.00
N THR A 56 4.51 -9.42 11.57
CA THR A 56 5.55 -10.09 12.38
C THR A 56 6.47 -10.98 11.54
N SER A 57 6.13 -11.25 10.28
CA SER A 57 6.95 -12.05 9.38
C SER A 57 8.22 -11.29 8.99
N GLU A 58 9.38 -11.91 9.21
CA GLU A 58 10.67 -11.39 8.76
C GLU A 58 10.68 -11.21 7.23
N ASP A 59 10.12 -12.17 6.49
CA ASP A 59 10.02 -12.11 5.01
C ASP A 59 9.19 -10.92 4.54
N PHE A 60 8.07 -10.62 5.22
CA PHE A 60 7.24 -9.47 4.90
C PHE A 60 7.95 -8.15 5.19
N ASN A 61 8.64 -8.06 6.33
CA ASN A 61 9.42 -6.89 6.69
C ASN A 61 10.56 -6.64 5.71
N ASN A 62 11.27 -7.70 5.30
CA ASN A 62 12.31 -7.62 4.28
C ASN A 62 11.75 -7.20 2.92
N PHE A 63 10.59 -7.75 2.53
CA PHE A 63 9.89 -7.37 1.30
C PHE A 63 9.51 -5.89 1.30
N LEU A 64 8.90 -5.40 2.39
CA LEU A 64 8.52 -3.99 2.53
C LEU A 64 9.75 -3.07 2.51
N ALA A 65 10.80 -3.39 3.25
CA ALA A 65 12.03 -2.60 3.26
C ALA A 65 12.68 -2.55 1.86
N CYS A 66 12.70 -3.67 1.13
CA CYS A 66 13.17 -3.68 -0.25
C CYS A 66 12.32 -2.77 -1.16
N SER A 67 10.99 -2.90 -1.10
CA SER A 67 10.06 -2.11 -1.90
C SER A 67 10.22 -0.61 -1.61
N TRP A 68 10.32 -0.25 -0.32
CA TRP A 68 10.47 1.13 0.13
C TRP A 68 11.79 1.75 -0.29
N LYS A 69 12.89 0.99 -0.32
CA LYS A 69 14.16 1.44 -0.88
C LYS A 69 14.05 1.76 -2.36
N LYS A 70 13.37 0.91 -3.13
CA LYS A 70 13.17 1.13 -4.57
C LYS A 70 12.25 2.33 -4.84
N LYS A 71 11.28 2.60 -3.98
CA LYS A 71 10.38 3.78 -4.04
C LYS A 71 11.01 5.06 -3.48
N GLY A 72 12.21 4.97 -2.89
CA GLY A 72 12.92 6.10 -2.27
C GLY A 72 12.31 6.57 -0.94
N ILE A 73 11.42 5.76 -0.35
CA ILE A 73 10.81 5.98 0.96
C ILE A 73 11.81 5.65 2.07
N GLU A 74 12.59 4.60 1.89
CA GLU A 74 13.71 4.25 2.77
C GLU A 74 15.02 4.55 2.02
N LYS A 75 15.95 5.25 2.67
CA LYS A 75 17.28 5.56 2.14
C LYS A 75 18.18 4.33 2.25
N LYS A 76 19.34 4.38 1.60
CA LYS A 76 20.31 3.26 1.59
C LYS A 76 20.86 2.92 2.98
N ASP A 77 20.94 3.90 3.86
CA ASP A 77 21.37 3.76 5.27
C ASP A 77 20.25 3.26 6.20
N GLY A 78 19.02 3.10 5.68
CA GLY A 78 17.84 2.71 6.45
C GLY A 78 17.07 3.88 7.04
N ASP A 79 17.50 5.12 6.80
CA ASP A 79 16.74 6.30 7.25
C ASP A 79 15.48 6.51 6.40
N ILE A 80 14.42 6.93 7.07
CA ILE A 80 13.15 7.21 6.41
C ILE A 80 13.19 8.57 5.72
N ASN A 81 12.69 8.60 4.49
CA ASN A 81 12.46 9.80 3.71
C ASN A 81 11.01 10.27 3.90
N TRP A 82 10.78 11.03 4.97
CA TRP A 82 9.44 11.51 5.35
C TRP A 82 8.79 12.39 4.29
N ASP A 83 9.57 13.19 3.57
CA ASP A 83 9.08 14.00 2.45
C ASP A 83 8.49 13.12 1.35
N LYS A 84 9.14 11.97 1.07
CA LYS A 84 8.65 11.02 0.08
C LYS A 84 7.38 10.30 0.53
N ILE A 85 7.25 10.01 1.83
CA ILE A 85 5.99 9.49 2.39
C ILE A 85 4.88 10.52 2.18
N TYR A 86 5.10 11.78 2.55
CA TYR A 86 4.12 12.85 2.34
C TYR A 86 3.71 12.98 0.87
N GLU A 87 4.68 13.03 -0.06
CA GLU A 87 4.44 13.14 -1.51
C GLU A 87 3.53 12.02 -2.01
N ILE A 88 3.85 10.76 -1.69
CA ILE A 88 3.06 9.60 -2.13
C ILE A 88 1.64 9.64 -1.54
N LEU A 89 1.52 9.92 -0.25
CA LEU A 89 0.23 10.00 0.42
C LEU A 89 -0.65 11.12 -0.16
N PHE A 90 -0.03 12.28 -0.43
CA PHE A 90 -0.73 13.44 -0.96
C PHE A 90 -1.15 13.20 -2.42
N ASP A 91 -0.30 12.62 -3.26
CA ASP A 91 -0.65 12.28 -4.65
C ASP A 91 -1.79 11.25 -4.72
N GLU A 92 -1.79 10.25 -3.82
CA GLU A 92 -2.90 9.29 -3.70
C GLU A 92 -4.19 9.96 -3.22
N PHE A 93 -4.08 10.88 -2.24
CA PHE A 93 -5.21 11.70 -1.81
C PHE A 93 -5.77 12.51 -3.00
N GLN A 94 -4.91 13.24 -3.72
CA GLN A 94 -5.31 14.02 -4.89
C GLN A 94 -5.99 13.16 -5.95
N THR A 95 -5.49 11.95 -6.18
CA THR A 95 -6.04 11.02 -7.17
C THR A 95 -7.42 10.51 -6.78
N GLU A 96 -7.62 10.11 -5.52
CA GLU A 96 -8.91 9.59 -5.05
C GLU A 96 -9.96 10.70 -4.91
N PHE A 97 -9.55 11.92 -4.58
CA PHE A 97 -10.44 13.07 -4.37
C PHE A 97 -10.43 14.09 -5.50
N LYS A 98 -9.92 13.73 -6.70
CA LYS A 98 -9.77 14.63 -7.85
C LYS A 98 -11.06 15.37 -8.25
N GLU A 99 -12.20 14.71 -8.06
CA GLU A 99 -13.54 15.24 -8.38
C GLU A 99 -14.19 16.01 -7.21
N GLN A 100 -13.54 16.08 -6.04
CA GLN A 100 -14.04 16.84 -4.90
C GLN A 100 -13.67 18.32 -4.97
N SER A 101 -14.32 19.11 -4.11
CA SER A 101 -14.12 20.56 -4.03
C SER A 101 -12.66 20.94 -3.77
N ARG A 102 -12.26 22.13 -4.22
CA ARG A 102 -10.95 22.75 -3.87
C ARG A 102 -10.67 22.79 -2.36
N ILE A 103 -11.71 22.84 -1.53
CA ILE A 103 -11.58 22.84 -0.07
C ILE A 103 -11.11 21.47 0.42
N THR A 104 -11.65 20.37 -0.13
CA THR A 104 -11.19 19.01 0.16
C THR A 104 -9.72 18.83 -0.22
N THR A 105 -9.32 19.38 -1.38
CA THR A 105 -7.94 19.36 -1.87
C THR A 105 -6.96 20.09 -0.94
N LEU A 106 -7.35 21.27 -0.44
CA LEU A 106 -6.55 22.07 0.49
C LEU A 106 -6.43 21.39 1.86
N LEU A 107 -7.54 20.91 2.41
CA LEU A 107 -7.55 20.20 3.68
C LEU A 107 -6.77 18.88 3.59
N GLY A 108 -6.80 18.19 2.45
CA GLY A 108 -6.06 16.94 2.25
C GLY A 108 -4.56 17.03 2.53
N GLY A 109 -3.93 18.15 2.17
CA GLY A 109 -2.51 18.38 2.45
C GLY A 109 -2.24 18.44 3.96
N GLU A 110 -3.04 19.23 4.68
CA GLU A 110 -2.93 19.37 6.14
C GLU A 110 -3.18 18.05 6.87
N LEU A 111 -4.16 17.26 6.40
CA LEU A 111 -4.50 15.96 6.99
C LEU A 111 -3.37 14.94 6.80
N VAL A 112 -2.82 14.87 5.58
CA VAL A 112 -1.67 13.99 5.27
C VAL A 112 -0.44 14.42 6.06
N GLU A 113 -0.14 15.72 6.10
CA GLU A 113 1.00 16.27 6.85
C GLU A 113 0.90 15.95 8.35
N ASP A 114 -0.29 16.11 8.96
CA ASP A 114 -0.49 15.81 10.36
C ASP A 114 -0.29 14.32 10.68
N ALA A 115 -0.82 13.43 9.82
CA ALA A 115 -0.64 11.99 9.98
C ALA A 115 0.83 11.57 9.91
N VAL A 116 1.57 12.09 8.92
CA VAL A 116 3.02 11.84 8.75
C VAL A 116 3.80 12.37 9.96
N ARG A 117 3.53 13.60 10.37
CA ARG A 117 4.22 14.26 11.50
C ARG A 117 4.04 13.49 12.80
N LYS A 118 2.82 13.00 13.09
CA LYS A 118 2.55 12.20 14.30
C LYS A 118 3.40 10.92 14.34
N CYS A 119 3.63 10.28 13.19
CA CYS A 119 4.51 9.12 13.11
C CYS A 119 5.99 9.50 13.14
N HIS A 120 6.39 10.60 12.52
CA HIS A 120 7.76 11.10 12.56
C HIS A 120 8.25 11.28 13.99
N VAL A 121 7.50 12.01 14.82
CA VAL A 121 7.84 12.25 16.24
C VAL A 121 8.00 10.93 17.01
N LYS A 122 7.10 9.97 16.79
CA LYS A 122 7.15 8.65 17.45
C LYS A 122 8.41 7.85 17.07
N PHE A 123 8.83 7.93 15.82
CA PHE A 123 9.97 7.15 15.29
C PHE A 123 11.31 7.85 15.54
N ASP A 124 11.37 9.18 15.58
CA ASP A 124 12.58 9.92 15.97
C ASP A 124 12.98 9.63 17.42
N GLN A 125 12.01 9.49 18.33
CA GLN A 125 12.26 9.10 19.72
C GLN A 125 12.91 7.71 19.82
N LYS A 126 12.53 6.77 18.95
CA LYS A 126 13.13 5.42 18.86
C LYS A 126 14.55 5.42 18.26
N LYS A 127 14.91 6.34 17.36
CA LYS A 127 16.26 6.37 16.76
C LYS A 127 17.37 6.54 17.79
N SER A 128 17.07 7.20 18.91
CA SER A 128 18.00 7.38 20.02
C SER A 128 18.41 6.08 20.73
N SER A 129 17.68 4.97 20.52
CA SER A 129 17.90 3.68 21.21
C SER A 129 18.61 2.61 20.38
N THR A 130 19.30 2.95 19.28
CA THR A 130 20.02 2.02 18.36
C THR A 130 19.16 0.96 17.66
N GLU A 131 17.84 1.01 17.83
CA GLU A 131 16.91 0.06 17.22
C GLU A 131 16.63 0.45 15.77
N LYS A 132 16.87 -0.47 14.82
CA LYS A 132 16.51 -0.26 13.42
C LYS A 132 15.00 -0.18 13.27
N TYR A 133 14.54 0.69 12.38
CA TYR A 133 13.11 0.83 12.09
C TYR A 133 12.51 -0.46 11.53
N ASN A 134 11.37 -0.85 12.08
CA ASN A 134 10.52 -1.85 11.46
C ASN A 134 9.59 -1.15 10.45
N THR A 135 9.81 -1.44 9.17
CA THR A 135 9.07 -0.85 8.05
C THR A 135 7.56 -1.14 8.12
N ALA A 136 7.14 -2.31 8.61
CA ALA A 136 5.73 -2.62 8.83
C ALA A 136 5.14 -1.80 9.99
N GLU A 137 5.87 -1.61 11.09
CA GLU A 137 5.39 -0.74 12.19
C GLU A 137 5.16 0.69 11.72
N LEU A 138 6.06 1.21 10.88
CA LEU A 138 5.93 2.55 10.33
C LEU A 138 4.74 2.66 9.38
N ARG A 139 4.59 1.68 8.47
CA ARG A 139 3.41 1.55 7.61
C ARG A 139 2.11 1.58 8.44
N LYS A 140 2.04 0.77 9.50
CA LYS A 140 0.88 0.70 10.39
C LYS A 140 0.63 2.04 11.07
N CYS A 141 1.67 2.70 11.57
CA CYS A 141 1.54 4.01 12.18
C CYS A 141 0.89 5.03 11.23
N VAL A 142 1.47 5.18 10.04
CA VAL A 142 1.00 6.17 9.05
C VAL A 142 -0.43 5.87 8.65
N GLY A 143 -0.76 4.59 8.43
CA GLY A 143 -2.12 4.16 8.13
C GLY A 143 -3.13 4.49 9.20
N LEU A 144 -2.86 4.11 10.46
CA LEU A 144 -3.74 4.39 11.58
C LEU A 144 -3.93 5.90 11.79
N LYS A 145 -2.86 6.69 11.68
CA LYS A 145 -2.97 8.15 11.84
C LYS A 145 -3.72 8.81 10.70
N LEU A 146 -3.53 8.33 9.48
CA LEU A 146 -4.34 8.79 8.35
C LEU A 146 -5.81 8.42 8.55
N GLU A 147 -6.11 7.19 8.97
CA GLU A 147 -7.48 6.77 9.25
C GLU A 147 -8.14 7.56 10.38
N GLU A 148 -7.44 7.76 11.51
CA GLU A 148 -7.88 8.63 12.61
C GLU A 148 -8.22 10.03 12.11
N THR A 149 -7.28 10.67 11.39
CA THR A 149 -7.44 12.03 10.88
C THR A 149 -8.57 12.14 9.85
N LEU A 150 -8.81 11.11 9.03
CA LEU A 150 -9.90 11.10 8.04
C LEU A 150 -11.27 10.73 8.64
N ASN A 151 -11.30 9.98 9.74
CA ASN A 151 -12.54 9.60 10.44
C ASN A 151 -13.25 10.81 11.06
N ASP A 152 -12.53 11.90 11.32
CA ASP A 152 -13.09 13.18 11.76
C ASP A 152 -13.85 13.91 10.64
N PHE A 153 -13.81 13.41 9.40
CA PHE A 153 -14.51 13.95 8.24
C PHE A 153 -15.51 12.93 7.69
N ASP A 154 -16.80 13.12 7.98
CA ASP A 154 -17.88 12.21 7.56
C ASP A 154 -17.92 11.94 6.04
N SER A 155 -17.47 12.90 5.22
CA SER A 155 -17.40 12.78 3.76
C SER A 155 -16.19 11.98 3.25
N VAL A 156 -15.24 11.67 4.12
CA VAL A 156 -13.93 11.08 3.78
C VAL A 156 -13.76 9.67 4.37
N LYS A 157 -14.61 9.31 5.34
CA LYS A 157 -14.65 8.00 6.01
C LYS A 157 -14.75 6.78 5.08
N LEU A 158 -15.41 6.91 3.92
CA LEU A 158 -15.52 5.83 2.92
C LEU A 158 -14.21 5.58 2.14
N TYR A 159 -13.27 6.51 2.21
CA TYR A 159 -12.07 6.53 1.37
C TYR A 159 -10.78 6.26 2.14
N SER A 160 -10.77 6.38 3.46
CA SER A 160 -9.60 6.11 4.32
C SER A 160 -9.04 4.69 4.10
N HIS A 161 -9.91 3.68 4.01
CA HIS A 161 -9.52 2.30 3.73
C HIS A 161 -8.91 2.11 2.33
N LYS A 162 -9.38 2.85 1.32
CA LYS A 162 -8.84 2.77 -0.05
C LYS A 162 -7.49 3.46 -0.17
N LEU A 163 -7.36 4.65 0.44
CA LEU A 163 -6.08 5.36 0.51
C LEU A 163 -5.04 4.46 1.19
N PHE A 164 -5.37 3.91 2.36
CA PHE A 164 -4.48 3.02 3.08
C PHE A 164 -4.01 1.84 2.22
N TYR A 165 -4.90 1.24 1.43
CA TYR A 165 -4.51 0.11 0.59
C TYR A 165 -3.60 0.52 -0.57
N LYS A 166 -3.93 1.59 -1.31
CA LYS A 166 -3.16 2.03 -2.49
C LYS A 166 -1.76 2.53 -2.14
N ILE A 167 -1.64 3.31 -1.06
CA ILE A 167 -0.38 3.90 -0.60
C ILE A 167 0.70 2.83 -0.35
N PHE A 168 0.31 1.60 -0.04
CA PHE A 168 1.24 0.54 0.34
C PHE A 168 1.24 -0.70 -0.58
N THR A 169 0.53 -0.64 -1.72
CA THR A 169 0.49 -1.70 -2.74
C THR A 169 0.83 -1.22 -4.17
N TYR A 170 1.05 0.09 -4.38
CA TYR A 170 1.54 0.71 -5.64
C TYR A 170 3.01 1.08 -5.59
#